data_AF-A0AAD5MFS2-F1
#
_entry.id   AF-A0AAD5MFS2-F1
#
_cell.length_a   1.000
_cell.length_b   1.000
_cell.length_c   1.000
_cell.angle_alpha   90.00
_cell.angle_beta   90.00
_cell.angle_gamma   90.00
#
_symmetry.space_group_name_H-M   'P 1'
#
loop_
_entity.id
_entity.type
_entity.pdbx_description
1 polymer ?
#
loop_
_entity_poly.entity_id
_entity_poly.type
_entity_poly.pdbx_seq_one_letter_code
_entity_poly.pdbx_strand_id
1 'polypeptide(L)'
;MFLNTETDFGLAILRQVSLNESAVVSPISVIFTLAMLQAGARGKSKTQIDELIAKGASDDSITQHFSNLSSEILNAKNGVQTRIANGFFMNKHFNLKTDYKERIVDKLPCKGRSSRLQPSRGNLEDY
;
A
#
# COMPACT_ATOMS: atom_id res chain seq x y z
N MET A 1 10.01 -13.18 9.41
CA MET A 1 8.67 -13.49 8.86
C MET A 1 8.28 -12.50 7.78
N PHE A 2 8.26 -11.19 8.08
CA PHE A 2 7.97 -10.14 7.10
C PHE A 2 8.91 -10.20 5.88
N LEU A 3 10.23 -10.19 6.07
CA LEU A 3 11.19 -10.19 4.95
C LEU A 3 10.96 -11.31 3.92
N ASN A 4 10.75 -12.56 4.38
CA ASN A 4 10.46 -13.68 3.48
C ASN A 4 9.12 -13.48 2.75
N THR A 5 8.10 -12.99 3.47
CA THR A 5 6.78 -12.72 2.91
C THR A 5 6.82 -11.61 1.86
N GLU A 6 7.54 -10.52 2.14
CA GLU A 6 7.75 -9.39 1.23
C GLU A 6 8.55 -9.81 -0.01
N THR A 7 9.56 -10.66 0.17
CA THR A 7 10.38 -11.20 -0.93
C THR A 7 9.58 -12.15 -1.81
N ASP A 8 8.82 -13.08 -1.19
CA ASP A 8 7.90 -13.99 -1.89
C ASP A 8 6.89 -13.20 -2.73
N PHE A 9 6.32 -12.13 -2.13
CA PHE A 9 5.40 -11.24 -2.81
C PHE A 9 6.04 -10.52 -3.99
N GLY A 10 7.25 -9.98 -3.82
CA GLY A 10 8.00 -9.36 -4.91
C GLY A 10 8.28 -10.31 -6.07
N LEU A 11 8.66 -11.55 -5.77
CA LEU A 11 8.84 -12.60 -6.77
C LEU A 11 7.52 -12.97 -7.45
N ALA A 12 6.41 -13.00 -6.71
CA ALA A 12 5.08 -13.25 -7.27
C ALA A 12 4.65 -12.15 -8.25
N ILE A 13 4.89 -10.87 -7.92
CA ILE A 13 4.64 -9.75 -8.85
C ILE A 13 5.49 -9.93 -10.12
N LEU A 14 6.79 -10.21 -9.98
CA LEU A 14 7.68 -10.37 -11.12
C LEU A 14 7.25 -11.51 -12.05
N ARG A 15 6.73 -12.62 -11.49
CA ARG A 15 6.20 -13.75 -12.28
C ARG A 15 4.92 -13.41 -13.05
N GLN A 16 4.20 -12.36 -12.67
CA GLN A 16 3.00 -11.91 -13.38
C GLN A 16 3.31 -10.90 -14.49
N VAL A 17 4.52 -10.35 -14.53
CA VAL A 17 4.95 -9.43 -15.58
C VAL A 17 5.12 -10.18 -16.90
N SER A 18 4.69 -9.57 -18.00
CA SER A 18 4.88 -10.09 -19.37
C SER A 18 6.36 -10.30 -19.68
N LEU A 19 6.72 -11.48 -20.20
CA LEU A 19 8.09 -11.79 -20.63
C LEU A 19 8.50 -11.06 -21.91
N ASN A 20 7.54 -10.49 -22.64
CA ASN A 20 7.77 -9.85 -23.93
C ASN A 20 8.03 -8.34 -23.82
N GLU A 21 7.98 -7.78 -22.61
CA GLU A 21 8.12 -6.37 -22.35
C GLU A 21 9.12 -6.12 -21.22
N SER A 22 9.84 -5.00 -21.28
CA SER A 22 10.67 -4.57 -20.17
C SER A 22 9.78 -3.98 -19.08
N ALA A 23 9.86 -4.49 -17.85
CA ALA A 23 9.14 -3.92 -16.72
C ALA A 23 10.05 -3.67 -15.52
N VAL A 24 9.72 -2.61 -14.80
CA VAL A 24 10.31 -2.29 -13.50
C VAL A 24 9.15 -2.22 -12.51
N VAL A 25 9.26 -2.98 -11.42
CA VAL A 25 8.25 -3.02 -10.38
C VAL A 25 8.86 -2.65 -9.03
N SER A 26 8.05 -2.02 -8.18
CA SER A 26 8.40 -1.76 -6.78
C SER A 26 7.46 -2.54 -5.87
N PRO A 27 7.82 -3.78 -5.47
CA PRO A 27 6.99 -4.57 -4.57
C PRO A 27 6.69 -3.83 -3.26
N ILE A 28 7.69 -3.14 -2.71
CA ILE A 28 7.57 -2.37 -1.47
C ILE A 28 6.47 -1.30 -1.57
N SER A 29 6.35 -0.57 -2.69
CA SER A 29 5.30 0.44 -2.87
C SER A 29 3.90 -0.20 -2.85
N VAL A 30 3.74 -1.37 -3.46
CA VAL A 30 2.48 -2.12 -3.46
C VAL A 30 2.16 -2.64 -2.06
N ILE A 31 3.16 -3.16 -1.33
CA ILE A 31 2.98 -3.65 0.04
C ILE A 31 2.52 -2.52 0.98
N PHE A 32 3.10 -1.32 0.88
CA PHE A 32 2.63 -0.19 1.68
C PHE A 32 1.17 0.16 1.39
N THR A 33 0.76 0.07 0.12
CA THR A 33 -0.64 0.27 -0.26
C THR A 33 -1.54 -0.82 0.34
N LEU A 34 -1.12 -2.08 0.30
CA LEU A 34 -1.83 -3.19 0.93
C LEU A 34 -1.92 -3.04 2.45
N ALA A 35 -0.87 -2.55 3.11
CA ALA A 35 -0.90 -2.27 4.56
C ALA A 35 -1.94 -1.18 4.91
N MET A 36 -2.09 -0.14 4.08
CA MET A 36 -3.17 0.85 4.25
C MET A 36 -4.56 0.27 4.03
N LEU A 37 -4.72 -0.66 3.08
CA LEU A 37 -5.98 -1.35 2.83
C LEU A 37 -6.32 -2.31 3.99
N GLN A 38 -5.32 -3.03 4.49
CA GLN A 38 -5.42 -3.93 5.63
C GLN A 38 -5.95 -3.19 6.86
N ALA A 39 -5.44 -1.98 7.14
CA ALA A 39 -5.86 -1.17 8.27
C ALA A 39 -7.37 -0.80 8.24
N GLY A 40 -7.99 -0.79 7.06
CA GLY A 40 -9.42 -0.50 6.86
C GLY A 40 -10.28 -1.74 6.62
N ALA A 41 -9.66 -2.90 6.41
CA ALA A 41 -10.34 -4.14 6.07
C ALA A 41 -10.80 -4.90 7.33
N ARG A 42 -11.83 -5.75 7.17
CA ARG A 42 -12.31 -6.69 8.20
C ARG A 42 -12.68 -8.03 7.58
N GLY A 43 -12.78 -9.06 8.42
CA GLY A 43 -13.17 -10.40 8.00
C GLY A 43 -12.27 -10.97 6.90
N LYS A 44 -12.87 -11.63 5.90
CA LYS A 44 -12.15 -12.34 4.84
C LYS A 44 -11.19 -11.45 4.05
N SER A 45 -11.60 -10.22 3.73
CA SER A 45 -10.75 -9.28 2.99
C SER A 45 -9.47 -8.95 3.75
N LYS A 46 -9.58 -8.77 5.08
CA LYS A 46 -8.42 -8.54 5.93
C LYS A 46 -7.50 -9.76 5.96
N THR A 47 -8.06 -10.95 6.18
CA THR A 47 -7.31 -12.20 6.22
C THR A 47 -6.52 -12.45 4.94
N GLN A 48 -7.11 -12.23 3.77
CA GLN A 48 -6.42 -12.39 2.48
C GLN A 48 -5.24 -11.43 2.32
N ILE A 49 -5.36 -10.19 2.82
CA ILE A 49 -4.26 -9.23 2.79
C ILE A 49 -3.18 -9.62 3.82
N ASP A 50 -3.56 -10.02 5.02
CA ASP A 50 -2.63 -10.45 6.07
C ASP A 50 -1.78 -11.64 5.60
N GLU A 51 -2.38 -12.64 4.96
CA GLU A 51 -1.70 -13.81 4.38
C GLU A 51 -0.63 -13.39 3.36
N LEU A 52 -0.90 -12.31 2.62
CA LEU A 52 -0.03 -11.83 1.55
C LEU A 52 1.17 -11.03 2.08
N ILE A 53 0.99 -10.22 3.13
CA ILE A 53 2.02 -9.25 3.58
C ILE A 53 2.65 -9.58 4.93
N ALA A 54 2.02 -10.44 5.74
CA ALA A 54 2.39 -10.64 7.14
C ALA A 54 2.22 -12.08 7.68
N LYS A 55 1.59 -12.99 6.91
CA LYS A 55 1.42 -14.44 7.14
C LYS A 55 0.99 -14.86 8.57
N GLY A 56 0.20 -14.04 9.28
CA GLY A 56 -0.28 -14.36 10.63
C GLY A 56 0.28 -13.49 11.76
N ALA A 57 0.99 -12.40 11.43
CA ALA A 57 1.32 -11.37 12.42
C ALA A 57 0.06 -10.61 12.89
N SER A 58 0.13 -10.05 14.11
CA SER A 58 -0.93 -9.20 14.65
C SER A 58 -0.98 -7.83 13.98
N ASP A 59 -2.14 -7.15 14.02
CA ASP A 59 -2.35 -5.83 13.41
C ASP A 59 -1.34 -4.78 13.91
N ASP A 60 -1.03 -4.81 15.20
CA ASP A 60 -0.06 -3.89 15.81
C ASP A 60 1.36 -4.20 15.33
N SER A 61 1.72 -5.48 15.18
CA SER A 61 3.00 -5.90 14.63
C SER A 61 3.15 -5.48 13.17
N ILE A 62 2.09 -5.64 12.36
CA ILE A 62 2.03 -5.21 10.96
C ILE A 62 2.24 -3.69 10.89
N THR A 63 1.48 -2.93 11.67
CA THR A 63 1.54 -1.46 11.69
C THR A 63 2.93 -0.98 12.11
N GLN A 64 3.49 -1.56 13.18
CA GLN A 64 4.81 -1.20 13.69
C GLN A 64 5.92 -1.55 12.68
N HIS A 65 5.86 -2.73 12.06
CA HIS A 65 6.84 -3.16 11.06
C HIS A 65 6.89 -2.20 9.87
N PHE A 66 5.74 -1.90 9.25
CA PHE A 66 5.70 -1.00 8.10
C PHE A 66 5.99 0.45 8.47
N SER A 67 5.64 0.91 9.68
CA SER A 67 6.06 2.21 10.18
C SER A 67 7.58 2.33 10.29
N ASN A 68 8.24 1.31 10.83
CA ASN A 68 9.70 1.27 10.97
C ASN A 68 10.38 1.19 9.59
N LEU A 69 9.92 0.29 8.73
CA LEU A 69 10.44 0.13 7.37
C LEU A 69 10.32 1.45 6.57
N SER A 70 9.19 2.15 6.69
CA SER A 70 9.04 3.46 6.05
C SER A 70 10.05 4.48 6.58
N SER A 71 10.28 4.50 7.89
CA SER A 71 11.24 5.40 8.51
C SER A 71 12.67 5.10 8.03
N GLU A 72 13.06 3.82 7.99
CA GLU A 72 14.38 3.40 7.50
C GLU A 72 14.59 3.78 6.04
N ILE A 73 13.57 3.58 5.19
CA ILE A 73 13.64 3.96 3.78
C ILE A 73 13.73 5.48 3.62
N LEU A 74 12.96 6.27 4.38
CA LEU A 74 13.02 7.73 4.26
C LEU A 74 14.32 8.34 4.82
N ASN A 75 14.96 7.66 5.77
CA ASN A 75 16.19 8.10 6.43
C ASN A 75 17.44 7.40 5.88
N ALA A 76 17.39 6.90 4.64
CA ALA A 76 18.54 6.28 3.99
C ALA A 76 19.76 7.22 4.00
N LYS A 77 20.93 6.65 4.27
CA LYS A 77 22.20 7.38 4.45
C LYS A 77 23.10 7.22 3.24
N ASN A 78 24.26 7.88 3.27
CA ASN A 78 25.34 7.73 2.29
C ASN A 78 25.00 8.24 0.87
N GLY A 79 24.29 9.37 0.80
CA GLY A 79 24.02 10.05 -0.48
C GLY A 79 22.87 9.45 -1.30
N VAL A 80 22.24 8.38 -0.82
CA VAL A 80 21.04 7.81 -1.46
C VAL A 80 19.82 8.62 -1.06
N GLN A 81 19.05 9.10 -2.04
CA GLN A 81 17.78 9.78 -1.81
C GLN A 81 16.63 8.83 -2.14
N THR A 82 15.83 8.50 -1.12
CA THR A 82 14.66 7.63 -1.23
C THR A 82 13.44 8.35 -0.71
N ARG A 83 12.35 8.27 -1.46
CA ARG A 83 11.04 8.82 -1.07
C ARG A 83 9.97 7.81 -1.39
N ILE A 84 9.13 7.53 -0.40
CA ILE A 84 7.89 6.77 -0.56
C ILE A 84 6.76 7.70 -0.18
N ALA A 85 5.80 7.86 -1.09
CA ALA A 85 4.64 8.71 -0.89
C ALA A 85 3.40 7.97 -1.39
N ASN A 86 2.53 7.60 -0.46
CA ASN A 86 1.22 7.08 -0.78
C ASN A 86 0.17 8.19 -0.68
N GLY A 87 -0.83 8.12 -1.56
CA GLY A 87 -1.96 9.03 -1.55
C GLY A 87 -3.25 8.25 -1.35
N PHE A 88 -4.06 8.66 -0.36
CA PHE A 88 -5.42 8.15 -0.19
C PHE A 88 -6.42 9.22 -0.65
N PHE A 89 -7.18 8.89 -1.69
CA PHE A 89 -8.19 9.75 -2.29
C PHE A 89 -9.56 9.11 -2.14
N MET A 90 -10.50 9.84 -1.55
CA MET A 90 -11.86 9.36 -1.35
C MET A 90 -12.86 10.43 -1.76
N ASN A 91 -14.01 9.98 -2.25
CA ASN A 91 -15.13 10.87 -2.52
C ASN A 91 -15.59 11.54 -1.23
N LYS A 92 -15.71 12.87 -1.27
CA LYS A 92 -16.16 13.74 -0.18
C LYS A 92 -17.52 13.37 0.45
N HIS A 93 -18.32 12.56 -0.23
CA HIS A 93 -19.62 12.09 0.27
C HIS A 93 -19.51 10.95 1.30
N PHE A 94 -18.33 10.33 1.44
CA PHE A 94 -18.08 9.31 2.46
C PHE A 94 -17.32 9.91 3.64
N ASN A 95 -17.72 9.51 4.85
CA ASN A 95 -17.03 9.87 6.08
C ASN A 95 -15.98 8.80 6.39
N LEU A 96 -14.72 9.24 6.49
CA LEU A 96 -13.65 8.38 6.95
C LEU A 96 -13.71 8.29 8.47
N LYS A 97 -13.61 7.09 9.01
CA LYS A 97 -13.49 6.94 10.46
C LYS A 97 -12.16 7.53 10.92
N THR A 98 -12.21 8.27 12.03
CA THR A 98 -11.04 8.99 12.57
C THR A 98 -9.91 8.03 12.93
N ASP A 99 -10.23 6.89 13.55
CA ASP A 99 -9.28 5.84 13.93
C ASP A 99 -8.49 5.30 12.73
N TYR A 100 -9.16 5.05 11.60
CA TYR A 100 -8.50 4.63 10.37
C TYR A 100 -7.59 5.72 9.82
N LYS A 101 -8.07 6.98 9.79
CA LYS A 101 -7.31 8.12 9.29
C LYS A 101 -6.00 8.31 10.06
N GLU A 102 -6.08 8.33 11.38
CA GLU A 102 -4.92 8.45 12.27
C GLU A 102 -3.93 7.30 12.02
N ARG A 103 -4.43 6.06 11.94
CA ARG A 103 -3.59 4.89 11.69
C ARG A 103 -2.84 4.98 10.36
N ILE A 104 -3.45 5.42 9.26
CA ILE A 104 -2.76 5.49 7.97
C ILE A 104 -1.91 6.75 7.78
N VAL A 105 -2.25 7.88 8.41
CA VAL A 105 -1.49 9.14 8.26
C VAL A 105 -0.29 9.18 9.22
N ASP A 106 -0.46 8.67 10.44
CA ASP A 106 0.57 8.81 11.48
C ASP A 106 1.60 7.68 11.46
N LYS A 107 1.21 6.48 10.99
CA LYS A 107 2.05 5.28 11.03
C LYS A 107 2.52 4.79 9.67
N LEU A 108 1.88 5.21 8.59
CA LEU A 108 2.25 4.82 7.23
C LEU A 108 2.60 6.08 6.41
N PRO A 109 3.44 5.97 5.36
CA PRO A 109 3.87 7.11 4.56
C PRO A 109 2.75 7.60 3.63
N CYS A 110 1.64 8.07 4.19
CA CYS A 110 0.44 8.47 3.47
C CYS A 110 0.07 9.93 3.73
N LYS A 111 -0.28 10.65 2.66
CA LYS A 111 -1.01 11.91 2.76
C LYS A 111 -2.47 11.68 2.33
N GLY A 112 -3.40 11.95 3.23
CA GLY A 112 -4.84 11.92 2.92
C GLY A 112 -5.30 13.22 2.27
N ARG A 113 -6.04 13.15 1.16
CA ARG A 113 -6.73 14.31 0.55
C ARG A 113 -8.15 13.94 0.15
N SER A 114 -9.13 14.71 0.65
CA SER A 114 -10.50 14.64 0.14
C SER A 114 -10.56 15.33 -1.22
N SER A 115 -11.09 14.65 -2.24
CA SER A 115 -11.17 15.21 -3.60
C SER A 115 -12.47 14.79 -4.29
N ARG A 116 -12.96 15.62 -5.20
CA ARG A 116 -14.09 15.28 -6.07
C ARG A 116 -13.58 14.32 -7.13
N LEU A 117 -13.84 13.01 -6.96
CA LEU A 117 -13.60 12.01 -8.00
C LEU A 117 -14.57 12.31 -9.16
N GLN A 118 -14.08 12.91 -10.23
CA GLN A 118 -14.82 12.99 -11.48
C GLN A 118 -14.69 11.64 -12.20
N PRO A 119 -15.76 11.06 -12.74
CA PRO A 119 -15.63 9.90 -13.60
C PRO A 119 -14.74 10.27 -14.78
N SER A 120 -13.82 9.37 -15.16
CA SER A 120 -13.13 9.50 -16.45
C SER A 120 -14.20 9.51 -17.53
N ARG A 121 -14.26 10.58 -18.33
CA ARG A 121 -15.00 10.58 -19.59
C ARG A 121 -14.28 9.63 -20.54
N GLY A 122 -14.54 8.34 -20.41
CA GLY A 122 -14.39 7.41 -21.52
C GLY A 122 -15.53 7.71 -22.48
N ASN A 123 -15.22 8.23 -23.67
CA ASN A 123 -16.17 8.30 -24.76
C ASN A 123 -16.65 6.87 -25.06
N LEU A 124 -17.89 6.58 -24.70
CA LEU A 124 -18.67 5.46 -25.23
C LEU A 124 -19.39 5.97 -26.49
N GLU A 125 -18.61 6.30 -27.51
CA GLU A 125 -19.05 6.61 -28.87
C GLU A 125 -17.91 6.08 -29.74
N ASP A 126 -17.92 4.78 -30.02
CA ASP A 126 -17.24 4.09 -31.13
C ASP A 126 -17.39 2.57 -30.91
N TYR A 127 -18.61 2.04 -31.11
CA TYR A 127 -18.92 0.70 -31.63
C TYR A 127 -20.41 0.62 -31.98
#